data_AF-A0A1A2YZ21-F1
#
_entry.id   AF-A0A1A2YZ21-F1
#
_cell.length_a   1.000
_cell.length_b   1.000
_cell.length_c   1.000
_cell.angle_alpha   90.00
_cell.angle_beta   90.00
_cell.angle_gamma   90.00
#
_symmetry.space_group_name_H-M   'P 1'
#
loop_
_entity.id
_entity.type
_entity.pdbx_description
1 polymer ?
#
loop_
_entity_poly.entity_id
_entity_poly.type
_entity_poly.pdbx_seq_one_letter_code
_entity_poly.pdbx_strand_id
1 'polypeptide(L)'
;MSARNVAVVGFAHAPHVRRTDGTTNGVEMLIPCFAQLYEELGISRTDIGFWCSGSSDYLAGRAFSFISAIDSIGAVPPINESHVEMDAAWALYEAYIKILTGEVDTALVYGFGKSSAGILRQILSRQTDPYTVAPLWPDSISMAGLQARIGLDTGKWTQEQMARVAFDSFGNARRVDNVEGSISVAELLERPFFADPLRRHDIAPVTDGAAAIVLAAGDRARELRENPAWITGIEHRIETPSLGARDLTESPSTKAAAHVATGGRTDNLDVAEICAPFTHQHLIIAEAIRIPGPTKVNPSGGALAANPMFVAGLERIGFAAQHIWDGSAERVLAHATSGPALQQNLVAVMEGKN
;
A
#
# COMPACT_ATOMS: atom_id res chain seq x y z
N MET A 1 -21.09 1.92 -23.44
CA MET A 1 -20.47 0.64 -23.06
C MET A 1 -21.08 0.23 -21.73
N SER A 2 -21.58 -0.99 -21.59
CA SER A 2 -21.92 -1.52 -20.26
C SER A 2 -20.67 -1.45 -19.39
N ALA A 3 -20.78 -0.96 -18.15
CA ALA A 3 -19.65 -0.96 -17.23
C ALA A 3 -19.18 -2.42 -17.05
N ARG A 4 -17.91 -2.70 -17.37
CA ARG A 4 -17.30 -4.01 -17.12
C ARG A 4 -16.97 -4.08 -15.63
N ASN A 5 -17.51 -5.06 -14.94
CA ASN A 5 -17.18 -5.29 -13.53
C ASN A 5 -15.82 -5.99 -13.44
N VAL A 6 -14.94 -5.48 -12.58
CA VAL A 6 -13.59 -6.03 -12.35
C VAL A 6 -13.47 -6.43 -10.89
N ALA A 7 -12.86 -7.57 -10.63
CA ALA A 7 -12.62 -8.06 -9.28
C ALA A 7 -11.15 -8.39 -9.05
N VAL A 8 -10.72 -8.27 -7.80
CA VAL A 8 -9.52 -8.91 -7.28
C VAL A 8 -9.87 -10.36 -7.00
N VAL A 9 -9.20 -11.29 -7.68
CA VAL A 9 -9.47 -12.73 -7.59
C VAL A 9 -8.31 -13.54 -7.01
N GLY A 10 -7.11 -12.98 -6.97
CA GLY A 10 -5.96 -13.62 -6.33
C GLY A 10 -5.01 -12.60 -5.73
N PHE A 11 -4.36 -12.97 -4.64
CA PHE A 11 -3.36 -12.18 -3.95
C PHE A 11 -2.33 -13.12 -3.32
N ALA A 12 -1.05 -12.84 -3.57
CA ALA A 12 0.06 -13.49 -2.91
C ALA A 12 1.11 -12.44 -2.54
N HIS A 13 1.81 -12.66 -1.43
CA HIS A 13 2.92 -11.82 -1.02
C HIS A 13 4.08 -12.66 -0.49
N ALA A 14 5.29 -12.17 -0.69
CA ALA A 14 6.48 -12.76 -0.12
C ALA A 14 6.50 -12.56 1.40
N PRO A 15 7.20 -13.41 2.16
CA PRO A 15 7.41 -13.18 3.58
C PRO A 15 8.01 -11.81 3.84
N HIS A 16 7.42 -11.05 4.77
CA HIS A 16 7.99 -9.78 5.20
C HIS A 16 9.21 -10.04 6.08
N VAL A 17 10.37 -9.57 5.63
CA VAL A 17 11.61 -9.73 6.39
C VAL A 17 12.33 -8.40 6.54
N ARG A 18 13.08 -8.27 7.64
CA ARG A 18 13.86 -7.04 7.90
C ARG A 18 14.88 -6.74 6.81
N ARG A 19 15.47 -7.81 6.26
CA ARG A 19 16.52 -7.80 5.24
C ARG A 19 16.65 -9.18 4.62
N THR A 20 16.74 -9.24 3.30
CA THR A 20 17.30 -10.38 2.55
C THR A 20 18.75 -10.10 2.15
N ASP A 21 19.52 -11.15 1.87
CA ASP A 21 20.85 -11.01 1.29
C ASP A 21 20.76 -10.74 -0.22
N GLY A 22 21.77 -10.05 -0.76
CA GLY A 22 21.79 -9.60 -2.16
C GLY A 22 21.14 -8.23 -2.41
N THR A 23 21.52 -7.60 -3.53
CA THR A 23 21.05 -6.26 -3.94
C THR A 23 19.86 -6.31 -4.90
N THR A 24 19.62 -7.45 -5.56
CA THR A 24 18.59 -7.61 -6.60
C THR A 24 17.89 -8.97 -6.46
N ASN A 25 16.95 -9.07 -5.52
CA ASN A 25 16.21 -10.31 -5.24
C ASN A 25 14.72 -10.23 -5.60
N GLY A 26 14.31 -9.22 -6.38
CA GLY A 26 12.90 -9.04 -6.79
C GLY A 26 12.33 -10.30 -7.45
N VAL A 27 13.12 -10.93 -8.34
CA VAL A 27 12.76 -12.19 -9.01
C VAL A 27 12.53 -13.32 -8.02
N GLU A 28 13.47 -13.50 -7.08
CA GLU A 28 13.40 -14.56 -6.06
C GLU A 28 12.19 -14.39 -5.13
N MET A 29 11.78 -13.13 -4.87
CA MET A 29 10.58 -12.84 -4.09
C MET A 29 9.28 -13.05 -4.89
N LEU A 30 9.29 -12.75 -6.19
CA LEU A 30 8.09 -12.78 -7.03
C LEU A 30 7.75 -14.17 -7.58
N ILE A 31 8.74 -14.99 -7.94
CA ILE A 31 8.50 -16.33 -8.50
C ILE A 31 7.58 -17.18 -7.58
N PRO A 32 7.82 -17.27 -6.25
CA PRO A 32 6.93 -18.00 -5.36
C PRO A 32 5.51 -17.42 -5.31
N CYS A 33 5.38 -16.09 -5.36
CA CYS A 33 4.07 -15.42 -5.37
C CYS A 33 3.28 -15.79 -6.64
N PHE A 34 3.94 -15.78 -7.80
CA PHE A 34 3.30 -16.15 -9.07
C PHE A 34 2.92 -17.64 -9.08
N ALA A 35 3.82 -18.51 -8.61
CA ALA A 35 3.54 -19.94 -8.50
C ALA A 35 2.30 -20.21 -7.62
N GLN A 36 2.20 -19.54 -6.47
CA GLN A 36 1.02 -19.63 -5.60
C GLN A 36 -0.25 -19.19 -6.33
N LEU A 37 -0.23 -18.05 -7.02
CA LEU A 37 -1.39 -17.54 -7.76
C LEU A 37 -1.81 -18.48 -8.89
N TYR A 38 -0.87 -19.07 -9.62
CA TYR A 38 -1.14 -20.03 -10.69
C TYR A 38 -1.79 -21.30 -10.15
N GLU A 39 -1.25 -21.84 -9.06
CA GLU A 39 -1.77 -23.04 -8.41
C GLU A 39 -3.17 -22.78 -7.82
N GLU A 40 -3.33 -21.69 -7.07
CA GLU A 40 -4.57 -21.33 -6.39
C GLU A 40 -5.73 -21.06 -7.36
N LEU A 41 -5.45 -20.43 -8.50
CA LEU A 41 -6.46 -20.05 -9.48
C LEU A 41 -6.60 -21.05 -10.64
N GLY A 42 -5.73 -22.07 -10.71
CA GLY A 42 -5.70 -23.02 -11.83
C GLY A 42 -5.40 -22.35 -13.18
N ILE A 43 -4.58 -21.30 -13.17
CA ILE A 43 -4.17 -20.54 -14.37
C ILE A 43 -2.68 -20.66 -14.62
N SER A 44 -2.26 -20.21 -15.79
CA SER A 44 -0.87 -20.07 -16.17
C SER A 44 -0.59 -18.66 -16.69
N ARG A 45 0.68 -18.36 -16.97
CA ARG A 45 1.07 -17.09 -17.59
C ARG A 45 0.31 -16.80 -18.89
N THR A 46 -0.06 -17.82 -19.67
CA THR A 46 -0.76 -17.60 -20.95
C THR A 46 -2.20 -17.12 -20.79
N ASP A 47 -2.76 -17.27 -19.59
CA ASP A 47 -4.12 -16.83 -19.25
C ASP A 47 -4.16 -15.36 -18.79
N ILE A 48 -3.00 -14.69 -18.70
CA ILE A 48 -2.87 -13.30 -18.26
C ILE A 48 -2.68 -12.39 -19.47
N GLY A 49 -3.67 -11.54 -19.74
CA GLY A 49 -3.66 -10.63 -20.90
C GLY A 49 -2.78 -9.39 -20.72
N PHE A 50 -2.53 -8.96 -19.49
CA PHE A 50 -1.74 -7.78 -19.18
C PHE A 50 -0.96 -7.90 -17.88
N TRP A 51 0.27 -7.41 -17.88
CA TRP A 51 1.17 -7.38 -16.73
C TRP A 51 1.43 -5.92 -16.37
N CYS A 52 1.37 -5.58 -15.09
CA CYS A 52 1.68 -4.22 -14.67
C CYS A 52 2.50 -4.22 -13.38
N SER A 53 3.63 -3.53 -13.40
CA SER A 53 4.57 -3.51 -12.28
C SER A 53 4.66 -2.15 -11.61
N GLY A 54 4.77 -2.13 -10.28
CA GLY A 54 5.07 -0.93 -9.49
C GLY A 54 6.42 -1.04 -8.80
N SER A 55 7.30 -0.07 -9.04
CA SER A 55 8.60 0.03 -8.36
C SER A 55 9.20 1.43 -8.46
N SER A 56 10.42 1.64 -7.96
CA SER A 56 11.17 2.85 -8.26
C SER A 56 12.67 2.59 -8.41
N ASP A 57 13.25 3.17 -9.46
CA ASP A 57 14.69 3.15 -9.72
C ASP A 57 15.53 3.71 -8.57
N TYR A 58 14.99 4.65 -7.80
CA TYR A 58 15.69 5.21 -6.63
C TYR A 58 15.99 4.14 -5.57
N LEU A 59 15.11 3.15 -5.40
CA LEU A 59 15.30 2.09 -4.42
C LEU A 59 16.37 1.09 -4.85
N ALA A 60 16.42 0.78 -6.14
CA ALA A 60 17.40 -0.13 -6.72
C ALA A 60 18.76 0.53 -7.00
N GLY A 61 18.82 1.87 -7.05
CA GLY A 61 20.05 2.62 -7.35
C GLY A 61 20.55 2.41 -8.78
N ARG A 62 19.69 1.98 -9.70
CA ARG A 62 19.99 1.73 -11.12
C ARG A 62 18.80 2.12 -11.98
N ALA A 63 19.08 2.58 -13.20
CA ALA A 63 18.04 2.88 -14.18
C ALA A 63 17.39 1.60 -14.72
N PHE A 64 16.11 1.68 -15.06
CA PHE A 64 15.31 0.57 -15.62
C PHE A 64 15.30 -0.67 -14.71
N SER A 65 15.19 -0.45 -13.40
CA SER A 65 15.29 -1.51 -12.40
C SER A 65 14.20 -2.58 -12.52
N PHE A 66 13.03 -2.19 -13.03
CA PHE A 66 11.90 -3.09 -13.30
C PHE A 66 12.24 -4.18 -14.33
N ILE A 67 13.17 -3.94 -15.28
CA ILE A 67 13.54 -4.92 -16.31
C ILE A 67 13.99 -6.23 -15.68
N SER A 68 14.74 -6.16 -14.56
CA SER A 68 15.16 -7.37 -13.87
C SER A 68 14.00 -8.18 -13.27
N ALA A 69 12.88 -7.54 -12.95
CA ALA A 69 11.72 -8.23 -12.42
C ALA A 69 10.94 -8.94 -13.52
N ILE A 70 11.05 -8.52 -14.79
CA ILE A 70 10.44 -9.20 -15.94
C ILE A 70 10.94 -10.65 -16.07
N ASP A 71 12.16 -10.94 -15.62
CA ASP A 71 12.70 -12.30 -15.59
C ASP A 71 11.82 -13.26 -14.76
N SER A 72 11.09 -12.74 -13.76
CA SER A 72 10.14 -13.54 -12.96
C SER A 72 8.88 -13.93 -13.74
N ILE A 73 8.51 -13.16 -14.76
CA ILE A 73 7.42 -13.48 -15.68
C ILE A 73 7.92 -14.51 -16.71
N GLY A 74 9.12 -14.28 -17.24
CA GLY A 74 9.82 -15.11 -18.23
C GLY A 74 9.54 -14.70 -19.69
N ALA A 75 10.38 -15.17 -20.61
CA ALA A 75 10.49 -14.62 -21.96
C ALA A 75 9.46 -15.09 -23.02
N VAL A 76 8.71 -16.18 -22.79
CA VAL A 76 7.84 -16.79 -23.82
C VAL A 76 6.53 -17.32 -23.21
N PRO A 77 5.32 -16.98 -23.72
CA PRO A 77 5.08 -16.18 -24.91
C PRO A 77 5.36 -14.69 -24.70
N PRO A 78 5.39 -13.87 -25.77
CA PRO A 78 5.45 -12.42 -25.64
C PRO A 78 4.35 -11.93 -24.70
N ILE A 79 4.74 -11.11 -23.72
CA ILE A 79 3.84 -10.53 -22.73
C ILE A 79 3.62 -9.05 -23.04
N ASN A 80 2.42 -8.56 -22.74
CA ASN A 80 2.12 -7.14 -22.72
C ASN A 80 2.35 -6.65 -21.29
N GLU A 81 3.42 -5.88 -21.07
CA GLU A 81 3.81 -5.37 -19.76
C GLU A 81 3.90 -3.85 -19.78
N SER A 82 3.52 -3.24 -18.66
CA SER A 82 3.69 -1.82 -18.38
C SER A 82 4.28 -1.61 -17.00
N HIS A 83 4.97 -0.49 -16.83
CA HIS A 83 5.64 -0.13 -15.59
C HIS A 83 5.18 1.24 -15.08
N VAL A 84 4.79 1.28 -13.79
CA VAL A 84 4.49 2.50 -13.06
C VAL A 84 5.60 2.75 -12.03
N GLU A 85 6.25 3.91 -12.13
CA GLU A 85 7.29 4.38 -11.20
C GLU A 85 6.68 4.85 -9.87
N MET A 86 5.94 3.96 -9.20
CA MET A 86 5.34 4.20 -7.89
C MET A 86 4.95 2.89 -7.19
N ASP A 87 4.23 3.00 -6.06
CA ASP A 87 3.64 1.85 -5.39
C ASP A 87 2.73 1.07 -6.34
N ALA A 88 2.81 -0.26 -6.28
CA ALA A 88 2.09 -1.15 -7.19
C ALA A 88 0.56 -1.04 -7.07
N ALA A 89 0.00 -0.34 -6.07
CA ALA A 89 -1.40 0.07 -6.08
C ALA A 89 -1.76 0.95 -7.30
N TRP A 90 -0.83 1.78 -7.82
CA TRP A 90 -1.07 2.55 -9.04
C TRP A 90 -0.89 1.73 -10.31
N ALA A 91 0.00 0.73 -10.30
CA ALA A 91 0.03 -0.30 -11.34
C ALA A 91 -1.30 -1.08 -11.39
N LEU A 92 -1.94 -1.31 -10.23
CA LEU A 92 -3.28 -1.89 -10.16
C LEU A 92 -4.32 -0.97 -10.80
N TYR A 93 -4.24 0.34 -10.57
CA TYR A 93 -5.14 1.30 -11.21
C TYR A 93 -5.00 1.26 -12.74
N GLU A 94 -3.78 1.22 -13.27
CA GLU A 94 -3.55 1.10 -14.72
C GLU A 94 -4.12 -0.21 -15.28
N ALA A 95 -3.85 -1.35 -14.63
CA ALA A 95 -4.39 -2.64 -15.03
C ALA A 95 -5.93 -2.68 -14.95
N TYR A 96 -6.52 -2.05 -13.94
CA TYR A 96 -7.96 -1.88 -13.81
C TYR A 96 -8.55 -1.11 -15.01
N ILE A 97 -7.95 0.02 -15.38
CA ILE A 97 -8.37 0.80 -16.56
C ILE A 97 -8.23 -0.03 -17.84
N LYS A 98 -7.13 -0.78 -18.00
CA LYS A 98 -6.90 -1.67 -19.16
C LYS A 98 -7.99 -2.74 -19.31
N ILE A 99 -8.48 -3.29 -18.20
CA ILE A 99 -9.60 -4.23 -18.22
C ILE A 99 -10.92 -3.53 -18.55
N LEU A 100 -11.13 -2.30 -18.06
CA LEU A 100 -12.32 -1.50 -18.35
C LEU A 100 -12.45 -1.11 -19.83
N THR A 101 -11.34 -0.90 -20.55
CA THR A 101 -11.37 -0.64 -22.00
C THR A 101 -11.79 -1.88 -22.81
N GLY A 102 -11.79 -3.07 -22.19
CA GLY A 102 -12.12 -4.33 -22.84
C GLY A 102 -10.99 -4.90 -23.71
N GLU A 103 -9.78 -4.36 -23.60
CA GLU A 103 -8.61 -4.88 -24.32
C GLU A 103 -8.12 -6.21 -23.76
N VAL A 104 -8.34 -6.46 -22.46
CA VAL A 104 -8.00 -7.71 -21.77
C VAL A 104 -9.08 -8.07 -20.74
N ASP A 105 -9.23 -9.36 -20.44
CA ASP A 105 -10.14 -9.85 -19.40
C ASP A 105 -9.44 -10.16 -18.07
N THR A 106 -8.11 -10.31 -18.09
CA THR A 106 -7.27 -10.67 -16.95
C THR A 106 -6.00 -9.83 -16.92
N ALA A 107 -5.55 -9.45 -15.73
CA ALA A 107 -4.27 -8.79 -15.53
C ALA A 107 -3.58 -9.27 -14.26
N LEU A 108 -2.25 -9.34 -14.27
CA LEU A 108 -1.44 -9.59 -13.08
C LEU A 108 -0.64 -8.33 -12.76
N VAL A 109 -0.85 -7.82 -11.54
CA VAL A 109 -0.19 -6.64 -11.01
C VAL A 109 0.83 -7.09 -9.98
N TYR A 110 2.03 -6.55 -9.98
CA TYR A 110 3.03 -6.92 -8.98
C TYR A 110 3.95 -5.76 -8.57
N GLY A 111 4.55 -5.90 -7.39
CA GLY A 111 5.54 -4.97 -6.89
C GLY A 111 6.56 -5.69 -6.01
N PHE A 112 7.75 -5.11 -5.90
CA PHE A 112 8.80 -5.60 -5.01
C PHE A 112 9.52 -4.42 -4.34
N GLY A 113 9.70 -4.52 -3.04
CA GLY A 113 10.35 -3.51 -2.21
C GLY A 113 11.61 -4.08 -1.61
N LYS A 114 12.78 -3.67 -2.11
CA LYS A 114 14.10 -4.05 -1.56
C LYS A 114 14.67 -2.93 -0.69
N SER A 115 13.88 -2.52 0.30
CA SER A 115 14.13 -1.34 1.13
C SER A 115 15.44 -1.39 1.92
N SER A 116 15.92 -2.59 2.24
CA SER A 116 17.16 -2.80 3.01
C SER A 116 18.45 -2.58 2.22
N ALA A 117 18.39 -2.49 0.88
CA ALA A 117 19.57 -2.31 0.03
C ALA A 117 20.24 -0.94 0.18
N GLY A 118 19.56 0.04 0.78
CA GLY A 118 20.13 1.36 1.03
C GLY A 118 19.53 2.04 2.26
N ILE A 119 19.82 3.33 2.41
CA ILE A 119 19.28 4.14 3.51
C ILE A 119 17.94 4.72 3.05
N LEU A 120 16.87 3.93 3.21
CA LEU A 120 15.53 4.26 2.70
C LEU A 120 15.12 5.72 2.94
N ARG A 121 15.25 6.21 4.19
CA ARG A 121 14.86 7.59 4.54
C ARG A 121 15.59 8.67 3.74
N GLN A 122 16.83 8.42 3.32
CA GLN A 122 17.61 9.33 2.48
C GLN A 122 17.28 9.15 1.01
N ILE A 123 17.03 7.92 0.57
CA ILE A 123 16.61 7.63 -0.82
C ILE A 123 15.29 8.34 -1.13
N LEU A 124 14.34 8.30 -0.21
CA LEU A 124 13.03 8.93 -0.39
C LEU A 124 13.09 10.47 -0.48
N SER A 125 14.19 11.12 -0.08
CA SER A 125 14.36 12.57 -0.30
C SER A 125 14.44 12.91 -1.80
N ARG A 126 14.78 11.94 -2.65
CA ARG A 126 14.83 12.10 -4.12
C ARG A 126 13.45 12.25 -4.77
N GLN A 127 12.38 11.94 -4.06
CA GLN A 127 11.01 12.13 -4.53
C GLN A 127 10.47 13.55 -4.24
N THR A 128 11.27 14.42 -3.62
CA THR A 128 10.90 15.81 -3.38
C THR A 128 11.20 16.68 -4.60
N ASP A 129 10.71 17.92 -4.61
CA ASP A 129 10.98 18.89 -5.68
C ASP A 129 12.49 18.98 -5.97
N PRO A 130 12.93 18.69 -7.21
CA PRO A 130 14.35 18.52 -7.52
C PRO A 130 15.15 19.83 -7.46
N TYR A 131 14.49 20.99 -7.49
CA TYR A 131 15.14 22.28 -7.59
C TYR A 131 15.26 23.00 -6.24
N THR A 132 14.26 22.83 -5.37
CA THR A 132 14.11 23.66 -4.18
C THR A 132 14.13 22.85 -2.88
N VAL A 133 13.77 21.57 -2.92
CA VAL A 133 13.66 20.73 -1.70
C VAL A 133 14.70 19.62 -1.69
N ALA A 134 14.83 18.85 -2.77
CA ALA A 134 15.78 17.73 -2.85
C ALA A 134 17.25 18.14 -2.60
N PRO A 135 17.74 19.32 -3.02
CA PRO A 135 19.10 19.77 -2.71
C PRO A 135 19.36 19.96 -1.20
N LEU A 136 18.31 20.18 -0.40
CA LEU A 136 18.42 20.29 1.07
C LEU A 136 18.49 18.92 1.75
N TRP A 137 18.22 17.85 1.01
CA TRP A 137 18.26 16.46 1.45
C TRP A 137 17.40 16.11 2.68
N PRO A 138 16.14 16.58 2.77
CA PRO A 138 15.30 16.29 3.93
C PRO A 138 14.96 14.79 3.95
N ASP A 139 15.41 14.06 4.97
CA ASP A 139 15.08 12.65 5.07
C ASP A 139 13.59 12.46 5.41
N SER A 140 13.01 11.33 4.97
CA SER A 140 11.57 11.11 5.08
C SER A 140 11.06 11.06 6.51
N ILE A 141 11.89 10.66 7.49
CA ILE A 141 11.50 10.64 8.89
C ILE A 141 11.47 12.06 9.45
N SER A 142 12.45 12.90 9.11
CA SER A 142 12.44 14.31 9.50
C SER A 142 11.23 15.07 8.93
N MET A 143 10.88 14.84 7.65
CA MET A 143 9.67 15.44 7.05
C MET A 143 8.39 14.98 7.74
N ALA A 144 8.27 13.68 8.05
CA ALA A 144 7.15 13.14 8.81
C ALA A 144 7.12 13.65 10.26
N GLY A 145 8.28 13.89 10.87
CA GLY A 145 8.42 14.47 12.21
C GLY A 145 7.92 15.91 12.26
N LEU A 146 8.20 16.71 11.22
CA LEU A 146 7.61 18.05 11.07
C LEU A 146 6.09 17.98 10.96
N GLN A 147 5.56 17.07 10.15
CA GLN A 147 4.11 16.83 10.06
C GLN A 147 3.51 16.45 11.42
N ALA A 148 4.14 15.52 12.15
CA ALA A 148 3.70 15.10 13.48
C ALA A 148 3.71 16.25 14.49
N ARG A 149 4.78 17.06 14.49
CA ARG A 149 4.95 18.22 15.36
C ARG A 149 3.86 19.26 15.16
N ILE A 150 3.52 19.58 13.91
CA ILE A 150 2.45 20.56 13.60
C ILE A 150 1.12 20.12 14.22
N GLY A 151 0.74 18.84 14.10
CA GLY A 151 -0.51 18.37 14.69
C GLY A 151 -0.49 18.28 16.21
N LEU A 152 0.68 18.03 16.83
CA LEU A 152 0.84 18.09 18.28
C LEU A 152 0.70 19.53 18.80
N ASP A 153 1.39 20.48 18.16
CA ASP A 153 1.42 21.88 18.58
C ASP A 153 0.06 22.58 18.38
N THR A 154 -0.73 22.13 17.39
CA THR A 154 -2.10 22.60 17.14
C THR A 154 -3.15 21.84 17.94
N GLY A 155 -2.77 20.78 18.66
CA GLY A 155 -3.70 19.93 19.41
C GLY A 155 -4.61 19.07 18.53
N LYS A 156 -4.29 18.90 17.25
CA LYS A 156 -5.02 18.02 16.32
C LYS A 156 -4.95 16.55 16.76
N TRP A 157 -3.83 16.16 17.37
CA TRP A 157 -3.65 14.86 18.03
C TRP A 157 -2.70 14.96 19.22
N THR A 158 -2.66 13.90 20.00
CA THR A 158 -1.82 13.74 21.20
C THR A 158 -0.79 12.63 21.00
N GLN A 159 0.28 12.61 21.81
CA GLN A 159 1.26 11.51 21.78
C GLN A 159 0.61 10.18 22.18
N GLU A 160 -0.36 10.23 23.09
CA GLU A 160 -1.15 9.09 23.54
C GLU A 160 -1.95 8.47 22.39
N GLN A 161 -2.56 9.28 21.52
CA GLN A 161 -3.27 8.80 20.33
C GLN A 161 -2.31 8.18 19.31
N MET A 162 -1.14 8.79 19.10
CA MET A 162 -0.10 8.22 18.23
C MET A 162 0.40 6.87 18.76
N ALA A 163 0.70 6.77 20.05
CA ALA A 163 1.14 5.54 20.68
C ALA A 163 0.04 4.46 20.71
N ARG A 164 -1.24 4.85 20.82
CA ARG A 164 -2.39 3.93 20.69
C ARG A 164 -2.42 3.26 19.31
N VAL A 165 -2.21 4.02 18.23
CA VAL A 165 -2.15 3.45 16.87
C VAL A 165 -1.06 2.37 16.77
N ALA A 166 0.13 2.63 17.32
CA ALA A 166 1.20 1.64 17.32
C ALA A 166 0.85 0.41 18.17
N PHE A 167 0.27 0.61 19.36
CA PHE A 167 -0.16 -0.47 20.24
C PHE A 167 -1.17 -1.39 19.56
N ASP A 168 -2.20 -0.83 18.93
CA ASP A 168 -3.24 -1.60 18.26
C ASP A 168 -2.67 -2.35 17.03
N SER A 169 -1.79 -1.71 16.25
CA SER A 169 -1.07 -2.36 15.14
C SER A 169 -0.25 -3.58 15.61
N PHE A 170 0.45 -3.47 16.74
CA PHE A 170 1.26 -4.57 17.28
C PHE A 170 0.42 -5.70 17.86
N GLY A 171 -0.80 -5.39 18.30
CA GLY A 171 -1.79 -6.40 18.69
C GLY A 171 -2.28 -7.24 17.51
N ASN A 172 -2.31 -6.66 16.31
CA ASN A 172 -2.77 -7.33 15.10
C ASN A 172 -1.68 -8.15 14.39
N ALA A 173 -0.44 -7.63 14.32
CA ALA A 173 0.67 -8.38 13.74
C ALA A 173 2.02 -8.02 14.37
N ARG A 174 2.91 -9.01 14.38
CA ARG A 174 4.29 -8.82 14.83
C ARG A 174 5.06 -7.96 13.82
N ARG A 175 5.82 -6.99 14.32
CA ARG A 175 6.76 -6.22 13.49
C ARG A 175 7.90 -7.08 12.96
N VAL A 176 8.36 -6.76 11.75
CA VAL A 176 9.52 -7.42 11.14
C VAL A 176 10.86 -6.99 11.72
N ASP A 177 10.92 -5.85 12.41
CA ASP A 177 12.12 -5.39 13.11
C ASP A 177 12.12 -5.80 14.59
N ASN A 178 13.19 -5.44 15.29
CA ASN A 178 13.34 -5.78 16.71
C ASN A 178 12.62 -4.78 17.64
N VAL A 179 11.70 -3.96 17.12
CA VAL A 179 10.89 -3.10 17.98
C VAL A 179 9.81 -3.97 18.59
N GLU A 180 9.99 -4.31 19.86
CA GLU A 180 9.01 -5.12 20.57
C GLU A 180 7.69 -4.37 20.73
N GLY A 181 6.61 -5.14 20.68
CA GLY A 181 5.32 -4.72 21.18
C GLY A 181 5.43 -4.25 22.64
N SER A 182 4.37 -3.64 23.14
CA SER A 182 4.31 -3.24 24.54
C SER A 182 3.01 -3.73 25.14
N ILE A 183 3.00 -3.95 26.45
CA ILE A 183 1.78 -4.34 27.17
C ILE A 183 0.87 -3.14 27.46
N SER A 184 1.34 -1.90 27.30
CA SER A 184 0.52 -0.70 27.49
C SER A 184 0.97 0.51 26.66
N VAL A 185 0.07 1.49 26.46
CA VAL A 185 0.43 2.77 25.81
C VAL A 185 1.44 3.58 26.65
N ALA A 186 1.37 3.49 27.98
CA ALA A 186 2.27 4.23 28.87
C ALA A 186 3.74 3.82 28.67
N GLU A 187 4.01 2.51 28.56
CA GLU A 187 5.34 1.99 28.27
C GLU A 187 5.87 2.45 26.90
N LEU A 188 5.00 2.58 25.89
CA LEU A 188 5.42 3.15 24.60
C LEU A 188 5.88 4.60 24.78
N LEU A 189 5.14 5.41 25.54
CA LEU A 189 5.44 6.83 25.78
C LEU A 189 6.73 7.05 26.58
N GLU A 190 7.13 6.09 27.42
CA GLU A 190 8.41 6.11 28.15
C GLU A 190 9.63 5.85 27.26
N ARG A 191 9.44 5.30 26.05
CA ARG A 191 10.56 5.04 25.13
C ARG A 191 11.22 6.34 24.68
N PRO A 192 12.54 6.35 24.43
CA PRO A 192 13.23 7.53 23.95
C PRO A 192 12.74 7.92 22.54
N PHE A 193 12.75 9.23 22.27
CA PHE A 193 12.55 9.73 20.91
C PHE A 193 13.64 9.20 19.99
N PHE A 194 13.24 8.84 18.77
CA PHE A 194 14.17 8.55 17.68
C PHE A 194 14.48 9.82 16.87
N ALA A 195 13.43 10.59 16.56
CA ALA A 195 13.51 11.88 15.89
C ALA A 195 12.33 12.72 16.40
N ASP A 196 12.56 13.53 17.45
CA ASP A 196 11.50 14.29 18.13
C ASP A 196 10.54 14.96 17.12
N PRO A 197 9.22 14.67 17.17
CA PRO A 197 8.47 14.00 18.24
C PRO A 197 8.27 12.48 18.09
N LEU A 198 8.88 11.84 17.09
CA LEU A 198 8.66 10.43 16.75
C LEU A 198 9.55 9.49 17.57
N ARG A 199 8.94 8.44 18.13
CA ARG A 199 9.62 7.28 18.72
C ARG A 199 9.70 6.14 17.70
N ARG A 200 10.45 5.08 18.02
CA ARG A 200 10.60 3.93 17.10
C ARG A 200 9.29 3.23 16.74
N HIS A 201 8.34 3.18 17.67
CA HIS A 201 7.04 2.56 17.42
C HIS A 201 6.15 3.42 16.51
N ASP A 202 6.43 4.72 16.37
CA ASP A 202 5.70 5.62 15.47
C ASP A 202 6.07 5.45 14.00
N ILE A 203 7.12 4.68 13.69
CA ILE A 203 7.75 4.62 12.38
C ILE A 203 7.66 3.20 11.85
N ALA A 204 7.13 3.05 10.63
CA ALA A 204 7.11 1.78 9.93
C ALA A 204 8.52 1.17 9.78
N PRO A 205 8.68 -0.16 9.93
CA PRO A 205 9.96 -0.81 9.81
C PRO A 205 10.42 -0.86 8.35
N VAL A 206 11.72 -0.70 8.11
CA VAL A 206 12.31 -1.00 6.80
C VAL A 206 12.14 -2.51 6.54
N THR A 207 11.46 -2.83 5.46
CA THR A 207 11.03 -4.20 5.14
C THR A 207 11.40 -4.54 3.69
N ASP A 208 11.90 -5.75 3.48
CA ASP A 208 11.97 -6.37 2.17
C ASP A 208 10.76 -7.27 1.96
N GLY A 209 10.16 -7.20 0.77
CA GLY A 209 9.00 -8.00 0.40
C GLY A 209 8.56 -7.76 -1.04
N ALA A 210 7.57 -8.53 -1.49
CA ALA A 210 6.96 -8.41 -2.79
C ALA A 210 5.49 -8.86 -2.70
N ALA A 211 4.65 -8.39 -3.61
CA ALA A 211 3.27 -8.83 -3.68
C ALA A 211 2.77 -8.83 -5.12
N ALA A 212 1.76 -9.66 -5.37
CA ALA A 212 1.11 -9.80 -6.65
C ALA A 212 -0.41 -9.95 -6.47
N ILE A 213 -1.18 -9.33 -7.36
CA ILE A 213 -2.64 -9.40 -7.44
C ILE A 213 -3.05 -9.82 -8.84
N VAL A 214 -4.05 -10.69 -8.93
CA VAL A 214 -4.75 -11.00 -10.19
C VAL A 214 -6.08 -10.27 -10.22
N LEU A 215 -6.29 -9.49 -11.28
CA LEU A 215 -7.57 -8.88 -11.63
C LEU A 215 -8.25 -9.69 -12.74
N ALA A 216 -9.57 -9.83 -12.67
CA ALA A 216 -10.37 -10.47 -13.71
C ALA A 216 -11.71 -9.75 -13.92
N ALA A 217 -12.23 -9.80 -15.15
CA ALA A 217 -13.50 -9.19 -15.53
C ALA A 217 -14.67 -10.19 -15.54
N GLY A 218 -15.85 -9.74 -15.11
CA GLY A 218 -17.12 -10.43 -15.35
C GLY A 218 -17.11 -11.94 -15.04
N ASP A 219 -17.58 -12.75 -15.98
CA ASP A 219 -17.68 -14.20 -15.81
C ASP A 219 -16.32 -14.84 -15.49
N ARG A 220 -15.23 -14.34 -16.08
CA ARG A 220 -13.89 -14.84 -15.80
C ARG A 220 -13.51 -14.69 -14.33
N ALA A 221 -13.96 -13.63 -13.65
CA ALA A 221 -13.72 -13.49 -12.22
C ALA A 221 -14.45 -14.56 -11.40
N ARG A 222 -15.70 -14.89 -11.79
CA ARG A 222 -16.53 -15.91 -11.12
C ARG A 222 -16.01 -17.33 -11.38
N GLU A 223 -15.37 -17.57 -12.52
CA GLU A 223 -14.67 -18.84 -12.81
C GLU A 223 -13.44 -19.04 -11.92
N LEU A 224 -12.71 -17.95 -11.63
CA LEU A 224 -11.44 -18.00 -10.91
C LEU A 224 -11.59 -17.98 -9.39
N ARG A 225 -12.69 -17.44 -8.88
CA ARG A 225 -12.95 -17.33 -7.43
C ARG A 225 -14.44 -17.40 -7.16
N GLU A 226 -14.83 -18.19 -6.15
CA GLU A 226 -16.22 -18.35 -5.73
C GLU A 226 -16.83 -17.02 -5.23
N ASN A 227 -16.08 -16.29 -4.38
CA ASN A 227 -16.45 -14.97 -3.86
C ASN A 227 -15.43 -13.91 -4.32
N PRO A 228 -15.45 -13.43 -5.58
CA PRO A 228 -14.54 -12.38 -6.02
C PRO A 228 -14.73 -11.08 -5.24
N ALA A 229 -13.63 -10.35 -5.00
CA ALA A 229 -13.72 -9.02 -4.40
C ALA A 229 -13.90 -7.97 -5.50
N TRP A 230 -15.16 -7.63 -5.80
CA TRP A 230 -15.51 -6.71 -6.88
C TRP A 230 -15.11 -5.28 -6.52
N ILE A 231 -14.34 -4.62 -7.39
CA ILE A 231 -13.96 -3.22 -7.20
C ILE A 231 -15.19 -2.36 -7.53
N THR A 232 -15.89 -1.89 -6.50
CA THR A 232 -17.10 -1.06 -6.62
C THR A 232 -16.78 0.43 -6.63
N GLY A 233 -15.57 0.82 -6.21
CA GLY A 233 -15.04 2.16 -6.40
C GLY A 233 -13.53 2.19 -6.27
N ILE A 234 -12.85 2.93 -7.14
CA ILE A 234 -11.41 3.15 -7.07
C ILE A 234 -11.08 4.55 -7.58
N GLU A 235 -10.31 5.31 -6.81
CA GLU A 235 -9.97 6.69 -7.12
C GLU A 235 -8.59 7.02 -6.56
N HIS A 236 -7.80 7.77 -7.30
CA HIS A 236 -6.53 8.31 -6.80
C HIS A 236 -6.46 9.81 -7.00
N ARG A 237 -5.93 10.52 -5.99
CA ARG A 237 -5.80 11.97 -5.99
C ARG A 237 -4.38 12.34 -5.54
N ILE A 238 -3.91 13.48 -6.03
CA ILE A 238 -2.59 14.02 -5.74
C ILE A 238 -2.71 15.44 -5.22
N GLU A 239 -1.86 15.78 -4.26
CA GLU A 239 -1.71 17.14 -3.73
C GLU A 239 -0.46 17.80 -4.31
N THR A 240 -0.38 19.13 -4.13
CA THR A 240 0.80 19.88 -4.55
C THR A 240 2.09 19.30 -3.92
N PRO A 241 3.17 19.14 -4.70
CA PRO A 241 4.46 18.68 -4.17
C PRO A 241 5.09 19.69 -3.18
N SER A 242 4.65 20.95 -3.20
CA SER A 242 5.15 22.00 -2.30
C SER A 242 4.64 21.79 -0.87
N LEU A 243 5.46 21.21 0.01
CA LEU A 243 5.13 20.95 1.41
C LEU A 243 4.59 22.18 2.14
N GLY A 244 5.19 23.36 1.94
CA GLY A 244 4.77 24.60 2.59
C GLY A 244 3.46 25.20 2.07
N ALA A 245 2.89 24.67 0.99
CA ALA A 245 1.60 25.10 0.45
C ALA A 245 0.43 24.22 0.94
N ARG A 246 0.70 23.19 1.76
CA ARG A 246 -0.28 22.23 2.25
C ARG A 246 -0.54 22.43 3.74
N ASP A 247 -1.77 22.20 4.15
CA ASP A 247 -2.04 21.87 5.55
C ASP A 247 -1.64 20.40 5.77
N LEU A 248 -0.48 20.21 6.42
CA LEU A 248 0.05 18.87 6.65
C LEU A 248 -0.72 18.08 7.73
N THR A 249 -1.68 18.70 8.42
CA THR A 249 -2.54 18.03 9.40
C THR A 249 -3.78 17.39 8.78
N GLU A 250 -4.01 17.63 7.49
CA GLU A 250 -5.11 17.06 6.72
C GLU A 250 -4.58 16.25 5.52
N SER A 251 -5.48 15.47 4.91
CA SER A 251 -5.24 14.83 3.60
C SER A 251 -6.45 15.08 2.69
N PRO A 252 -6.53 16.26 2.04
CA PRO A 252 -7.62 16.57 1.11
C PRO A 252 -7.70 15.57 -0.04
N SER A 253 -6.57 15.01 -0.49
CA SER A 253 -6.56 13.98 -1.53
C SER A 253 -7.16 12.66 -1.06
N THR A 254 -6.83 12.17 0.15
CA THR A 254 -7.47 10.97 0.73
C THR A 254 -8.98 11.21 0.89
N LYS A 255 -9.38 12.38 1.42
CA LYS A 255 -10.80 12.73 1.61
C LYS A 255 -11.57 12.72 0.29
N ALA A 256 -11.03 13.34 -0.76
CA ALA A 256 -11.65 13.37 -2.07
C ALA A 256 -11.71 11.97 -2.72
N ALA A 257 -10.61 11.21 -2.66
CA ALA A 257 -10.56 9.86 -3.19
C ALA A 257 -11.56 8.93 -2.47
N ALA A 258 -11.61 8.99 -1.14
CA ALA A 258 -12.55 8.22 -0.34
C ALA A 258 -14.00 8.59 -0.63
N HIS A 259 -14.31 9.89 -0.78
CA HIS A 259 -15.66 10.33 -1.11
C HIS A 259 -16.16 9.72 -2.43
N VAL A 260 -15.32 9.74 -3.48
CA VAL A 260 -15.68 9.15 -4.77
C VAL A 260 -15.76 7.63 -4.68
N ALA A 261 -14.72 6.97 -4.17
CA ALA A 261 -14.65 5.51 -4.12
C ALA A 261 -15.76 4.87 -3.26
N THR A 262 -16.22 5.56 -2.22
CA THR A 262 -17.29 5.06 -1.33
C THR A 262 -18.70 5.49 -1.76
N GLY A 263 -18.81 6.37 -2.76
CA GLY A 263 -20.07 7.08 -3.05
C GLY A 263 -20.56 7.94 -1.87
N GLY A 264 -19.63 8.40 -1.03
CA GLY A 264 -19.91 9.17 0.20
C GLY A 264 -20.41 8.36 1.39
N ARG A 265 -20.46 7.02 1.31
CA ARG A 265 -20.98 6.14 2.37
C ARG A 265 -19.87 5.31 3.01
N THR A 266 -19.53 5.64 4.25
CA THR A 266 -18.47 4.98 5.04
C THR A 266 -19.01 4.21 6.24
N ASP A 267 -20.32 4.31 6.51
CA ASP A 267 -21.01 3.73 7.67
C ASP A 267 -21.12 2.19 7.63
N ASN A 268 -20.91 1.59 6.45
CA ASN A 268 -21.01 0.16 6.20
C ASN A 268 -19.67 -0.49 5.85
N LEU A 269 -18.55 0.06 6.32
CA LEU A 269 -17.23 -0.54 6.15
C LEU A 269 -16.98 -1.58 7.26
N ASP A 270 -16.77 -2.85 6.88
CA ASP A 270 -16.44 -3.91 7.83
C ASP A 270 -14.95 -3.90 8.18
N VAL A 271 -14.11 -3.75 7.14
CA VAL A 271 -12.64 -3.73 7.25
C VAL A 271 -12.08 -2.55 6.46
N ALA A 272 -11.08 -1.88 7.04
CA ALA A 272 -10.27 -0.89 6.37
C ALA A 272 -8.77 -1.21 6.51
N GLU A 273 -8.11 -1.47 5.39
CA GLU A 273 -6.67 -1.66 5.31
C GLU A 273 -6.02 -0.37 4.78
N ILE A 274 -5.42 0.41 5.68
CA ILE A 274 -4.82 1.70 5.39
C ILE A 274 -3.29 1.67 5.45
N CYS A 275 -2.67 2.13 4.36
CA CYS A 275 -1.22 2.33 4.30
C CYS A 275 -0.84 3.64 4.99
N ALA A 276 -0.35 3.55 6.22
CA ALA A 276 0.14 4.67 7.01
C ALA A 276 1.54 4.35 7.56
N PRO A 277 2.62 4.85 6.93
CA PRO A 277 3.99 4.59 7.39
C PRO A 277 4.34 5.21 8.74
N PHE A 278 3.50 6.11 9.26
CA PHE A 278 3.67 6.75 10.56
C PHE A 278 2.36 6.80 11.35
N THR A 279 2.43 6.76 12.68
CA THR A 279 1.24 6.73 13.56
C THR A 279 0.35 7.95 13.43
N HIS A 280 0.90 9.16 13.33
CA HIS A 280 0.09 10.37 13.12
C HIS A 280 -0.59 10.37 11.74
N GLN A 281 0.03 9.79 10.71
CA GLN A 281 -0.60 9.68 9.39
C GLN A 281 -1.79 8.74 9.39
N HIS A 282 -1.78 7.70 10.24
CA HIS A 282 -2.96 6.85 10.44
C HIS A 282 -4.15 7.69 10.92
N LEU A 283 -3.93 8.61 11.87
CA LEU A 283 -4.98 9.51 12.38
C LEU A 283 -5.52 10.42 11.27
N ILE A 284 -4.63 11.02 10.48
CA ILE A 284 -5.00 11.87 9.34
C ILE A 284 -5.86 11.08 8.33
N ILE A 285 -5.44 9.88 7.96
CA ILE A 285 -6.13 9.04 6.98
C ILE A 285 -7.49 8.58 7.53
N ALA A 286 -7.55 8.11 8.77
CA ALA A 286 -8.78 7.65 9.40
C ALA A 286 -9.83 8.78 9.48
N GLU A 287 -9.40 10.00 9.84
CA GLU A 287 -10.27 11.18 9.84
C GLU A 287 -10.71 11.56 8.42
N ALA A 288 -9.79 11.58 7.45
CA ALA A 288 -10.07 11.95 6.06
C ALA A 288 -11.07 10.99 5.40
N ILE A 289 -10.96 9.69 5.67
CA ILE A 289 -11.87 8.65 5.18
C ILE A 289 -13.19 8.65 5.97
N ARG A 290 -13.20 9.15 7.22
CA ARG A 290 -14.31 9.01 8.17
C ARG A 290 -14.62 7.54 8.47
N ILE A 291 -13.58 6.80 8.83
CA ILE A 291 -13.72 5.39 9.24
C ILE A 291 -14.59 5.35 10.51
N PRO A 292 -15.71 4.60 10.50
CA PRO A 292 -16.59 4.53 11.67
C PRO A 292 -15.99 3.61 12.75
N GLY A 293 -16.35 3.86 14.01
CA GLY A 293 -15.82 3.11 15.16
C GLY A 293 -15.93 1.58 15.12
N PRO A 294 -16.97 0.97 14.52
CA PRO A 294 -17.07 -0.49 14.40
C PRO A 294 -16.16 -1.13 13.33
N THR A 295 -15.59 -0.36 12.39
CA THR A 295 -14.74 -0.91 11.34
C THR A 295 -13.46 -1.48 11.92
N LYS A 296 -13.07 -2.69 11.51
CA LYS A 296 -11.77 -3.27 11.85
C LYS A 296 -10.69 -2.60 10.99
N VAL A 297 -9.81 -1.84 11.62
CA VAL A 297 -8.73 -1.13 10.92
C VAL A 297 -7.42 -1.91 11.00
N ASN A 298 -6.79 -2.14 9.86
CA ASN A 298 -5.54 -2.88 9.69
C ASN A 298 -5.48 -4.23 10.43
N PRO A 299 -6.41 -5.18 10.20
CA PRO A 299 -6.29 -6.54 10.75
C PRO A 299 -4.95 -7.22 10.41
N SER A 300 -4.33 -6.89 9.28
CA SER A 300 -2.98 -7.37 8.91
C SER A 300 -1.83 -6.69 9.67
N GLY A 301 -2.12 -5.76 10.57
CA GLY A 301 -1.14 -4.94 11.30
C GLY A 301 -0.69 -3.67 10.58
N GLY A 302 -1.05 -3.47 9.32
CA GLY A 302 -0.74 -2.23 8.60
C GLY A 302 0.74 -2.09 8.21
N ALA A 303 1.08 -0.93 7.65
CA ALA A 303 2.46 -0.57 7.34
C ALA A 303 3.37 -0.49 8.60
N LEU A 304 2.79 -0.35 9.79
CA LEU A 304 3.52 -0.33 11.05
C LEU A 304 4.02 -1.72 11.48
N ALA A 305 3.44 -2.81 10.96
CA ALA A 305 3.98 -4.16 11.16
C ALA A 305 5.06 -4.50 10.12
N ALA A 306 4.79 -4.19 8.85
CA ALA A 306 5.67 -4.44 7.71
C ALA A 306 5.40 -3.39 6.62
N ASN A 307 6.46 -2.81 6.06
CA ASN A 307 6.36 -1.77 5.03
C ASN A 307 7.33 -2.04 3.87
N PRO A 308 7.04 -3.03 3.01
CA PRO A 308 7.78 -3.21 1.76
C PRO A 308 7.50 -2.00 0.86
N MET A 309 8.52 -1.15 0.67
CA MET A 309 8.37 0.10 -0.08
C MET A 309 7.95 -0.16 -1.52
N PHE A 310 6.96 0.61 -2.01
CA PHE A 310 6.28 0.44 -3.30
C PHE A 310 5.42 -0.83 -3.45
N VAL A 311 5.17 -1.55 -2.36
CA VAL A 311 4.32 -2.75 -2.33
C VAL A 311 3.23 -2.65 -1.27
N ALA A 312 3.50 -1.95 -0.17
CA ALA A 312 2.60 -1.86 0.98
C ALA A 312 1.18 -1.40 0.62
N GLY A 313 1.03 -0.52 -0.37
CA GLY A 313 -0.28 -0.09 -0.88
C GLY A 313 -1.03 -1.21 -1.61
N LEU A 314 -0.36 -1.93 -2.51
CA LEU A 314 -0.92 -3.11 -3.19
C LEU A 314 -1.32 -4.19 -2.17
N GLU A 315 -0.51 -4.41 -1.14
CA GLU A 315 -0.84 -5.35 -0.07
C GLU A 315 -2.10 -4.96 0.69
N ARG A 316 -2.36 -3.66 0.92
CA ARG A 316 -3.61 -3.24 1.57
C ARG A 316 -4.84 -3.69 0.76
N ILE A 317 -4.75 -3.61 -0.57
CA ILE A 317 -5.81 -4.08 -1.46
C ILE A 317 -5.94 -5.60 -1.35
N GLY A 318 -4.83 -6.34 -1.37
CA GLY A 318 -4.82 -7.79 -1.24
C GLY A 318 -5.39 -8.31 0.09
N PHE A 319 -4.91 -7.75 1.22
CA PHE A 319 -5.39 -8.12 2.56
C PHE A 319 -6.87 -7.76 2.75
N ALA A 320 -7.32 -6.62 2.23
CA ALA A 320 -8.74 -6.28 2.25
C ALA A 320 -9.58 -7.28 1.43
N ALA A 321 -9.13 -7.64 0.23
CA ALA A 321 -9.84 -8.57 -0.65
C ALA A 321 -10.02 -9.96 -0.02
N GLN A 322 -9.04 -10.46 0.75
CA GLN A 322 -9.13 -11.75 1.44
C GLN A 322 -10.35 -11.85 2.37
N HIS A 323 -10.72 -10.76 3.05
CA HIS A 323 -11.90 -10.73 3.91
C HIS A 323 -13.23 -10.86 3.15
N ILE A 324 -13.26 -10.47 1.88
CA ILE A 324 -14.40 -10.74 1.00
C ILE A 324 -14.41 -12.21 0.58
N TRP A 325 -13.24 -12.75 0.22
CA TRP A 325 -13.10 -14.12 -0.28
C TRP A 325 -13.51 -15.16 0.76
N ASP A 326 -13.11 -14.96 2.02
CA ASP A 326 -13.42 -15.85 3.14
C ASP A 326 -14.79 -15.59 3.79
N GLY A 327 -15.51 -14.55 3.35
CA GLY A 327 -16.83 -14.19 3.84
C GLY A 327 -16.83 -13.51 5.22
N SER A 328 -15.68 -13.07 5.73
CA SER A 328 -15.58 -12.35 7.02
C SER A 328 -15.95 -10.86 6.94
N ALA A 329 -16.09 -10.31 5.73
CA ALA A 329 -16.58 -8.97 5.44
C ALA A 329 -17.47 -8.96 4.17
N GLU A 330 -18.43 -8.04 4.11
CA GLU A 330 -19.21 -7.78 2.90
C GLU A 330 -18.68 -6.57 2.12
N ARG A 331 -18.14 -5.58 2.82
CA ARG A 331 -17.58 -4.36 2.21
C ARG A 331 -16.29 -3.93 2.89
N VAL A 332 -15.25 -3.80 2.08
CA VAL A 332 -13.90 -3.47 2.55
C VAL A 332 -13.35 -2.24 1.84
N LEU A 333 -12.46 -1.53 2.52
CA LEU A 333 -11.72 -0.40 1.97
C LEU A 333 -10.22 -0.66 2.07
N ALA A 334 -9.49 -0.33 1.01
CA ALA A 334 -8.04 -0.29 0.99
C ALA A 334 -7.55 1.11 0.64
N HIS A 335 -6.48 1.56 1.29
CA HIS A 335 -5.81 2.82 1.03
C HIS A 335 -4.32 2.63 0.79
N ALA A 336 -3.81 3.23 -0.28
CA ALA A 336 -2.38 3.30 -0.60
C ALA A 336 -1.92 4.76 -0.61
N THR A 337 -0.66 4.99 -0.24
CA THR A 337 -0.05 6.32 -0.26
C THR A 337 1.35 6.29 -0.88
N SER A 338 1.74 7.40 -1.50
CA SER A 338 3.08 7.62 -2.05
C SER A 338 3.51 9.08 -1.89
N GLY A 339 4.82 9.31 -1.89
CA GLY A 339 5.41 10.64 -1.73
C GLY A 339 5.42 11.17 -0.28
N PRO A 340 6.08 12.32 -0.07
CA PRO A 340 6.25 12.91 1.26
C PRO A 340 4.92 13.41 1.84
N ALA A 341 4.69 13.10 3.13
CA ALA A 341 3.53 13.58 3.89
C ALA A 341 2.20 13.38 3.15
N LEU A 342 1.90 12.13 2.77
CA LEU A 342 0.64 11.72 2.13
C LEU A 342 0.32 12.50 0.85
N GLN A 343 1.31 12.80 0.02
CA GLN A 343 1.11 13.62 -1.19
C GLN A 343 0.18 12.95 -2.21
N GLN A 344 0.31 11.64 -2.40
CA GLN A 344 -0.47 10.87 -3.36
C GLN A 344 -1.24 9.80 -2.62
N ASN A 345 -2.54 9.69 -2.87
CA ASN A 345 -3.38 8.73 -2.17
C ASN A 345 -4.34 8.06 -3.16
N LEU A 346 -4.50 6.75 -2.99
CA LEU A 346 -5.43 5.91 -3.73
C LEU A 346 -6.34 5.22 -2.72
N VAL A 347 -7.64 5.20 -3.02
CA VAL A 347 -8.64 4.48 -2.24
C VAL A 347 -9.36 3.51 -3.17
N ALA A 348 -9.46 2.25 -2.75
CA ALA A 348 -10.24 1.21 -3.41
C ALA A 348 -11.29 0.65 -2.43
N VAL A 349 -12.52 0.46 -2.90
CA VAL A 349 -13.62 -0.17 -2.18
C VAL A 349 -13.98 -1.46 -2.92
N MET A 350 -14.12 -2.55 -2.17
CA MET A 350 -14.48 -3.85 -2.72
C MET A 350 -15.64 -4.49 -1.97
N GLU A 351 -16.50 -5.20 -2.71
CA GLU A 351 -17.68 -5.89 -2.18
C GLU A 351 -17.79 -7.33 -2.73
N GLY A 352 -18.39 -8.24 -1.97
CA GLY A 352 -18.54 -9.65 -2.37
C GLY A 352 -19.67 -9.93 -3.36
N LYS A 353 -20.56 -8.97 -3.61
CA LYS A 353 -21.72 -9.12 -4.51
C LYS A 353 -21.73 -7.98 -5.51
N ASN A 354 -21.87 -8.32 -6.79
CA ASN A 354 -22.07 -7.38 -7.89
C ASN A 354 -23.07 -7.98 -8.88
#